data_AF-A0A3M6V4D7-F1
#
_entry.id   AF-A0A3M6V4D7-F1
#
_cell.length_a   1.000
_cell.length_b   1.000
_cell.length_c   1.000
_cell.angle_alpha   90.00
_cell.angle_beta   90.00
_cell.angle_gamma   90.00
#
_symmetry.space_group_name_H-M   'P 1'
#
loop_
_entity.id
_entity.type
_entity.pdbx_description
1 polymer ?
#
loop_
_entity_poly.entity_id
_entity_poly.type
_entity_poly.pdbx_seq_one_letter_code
_entity_poly.pdbx_strand_id
1 'polypeptide(L)'
;MSSEKFEDLEDELKNLHEDIRSKISNKIPRLTGESRKSAIREVEKNIEDANLILEEMEEEAGVAPASYRNSMMSRIRSYRRDFDKLKRDVGKPKGQGNVTFAREELLDEDPMAPQKSKVRQGTDMLNRASESIARSTRVAVETEQIGGEIIDELGDQRESLFRTRDRLKDVDQDLGKSRRILNSMAIRIATNKLILLCIIIVELAILGAVVYIRFFKKKKN
;
A
#
# COMPACT_ATOMS: atom_id res chain seq x y z
N MET A 1 -18.07 -1.62 -12.16
CA MET A 1 -17.91 -3.09 -12.07
C MET A 1 -16.49 -3.51 -11.73
N SER A 2 -15.41 -2.81 -12.15
CA SER A 2 -14.03 -3.23 -11.84
C SER A 2 -13.61 -3.16 -10.35
N SER A 3 -14.22 -2.28 -9.54
CA SER A 3 -13.89 -2.15 -8.11
C SER A 3 -14.42 -3.29 -7.24
N GLU A 4 -15.60 -3.84 -7.59
CA GLU A 4 -16.30 -4.84 -6.78
C GLU A 4 -15.59 -6.19 -6.84
N LYS A 5 -15.20 -6.61 -8.05
CA LYS A 5 -14.39 -7.83 -8.25
C LYS A 5 -13.04 -7.76 -7.53
N PHE A 6 -12.42 -6.58 -7.48
CA PHE A 6 -11.17 -6.39 -6.75
C PHE A 6 -11.37 -6.50 -5.22
N GLU A 7 -12.47 -5.99 -4.70
CA GLU A 7 -12.80 -6.10 -3.27
C GLU A 7 -13.06 -7.55 -2.85
N ASP A 8 -13.80 -8.31 -3.67
CA ASP A 8 -14.04 -9.75 -3.44
C ASP A 8 -12.73 -10.56 -3.41
N LEU A 9 -11.83 -10.30 -4.38
CA LEU A 9 -10.51 -10.93 -4.43
C LEU A 9 -9.64 -10.52 -3.23
N GLU A 10 -9.73 -9.25 -2.79
CA GLU A 10 -9.00 -8.76 -1.62
C GLU A 10 -9.45 -9.48 -0.34
N ASP A 11 -10.74 -9.76 -0.20
CA ASP A 11 -11.30 -10.45 0.96
C ASP A 11 -11.00 -11.95 0.93
N GLU A 12 -11.03 -12.61 -0.23
CA GLU A 12 -10.57 -13.99 -0.38
C GLU A 12 -9.09 -14.14 0.01
N LEU A 13 -8.26 -13.21 -0.43
CA LEU A 13 -6.84 -13.17 -0.13
C LEU A 13 -6.55 -12.93 1.36
N LYS A 14 -7.34 -12.08 2.04
CA LYS A 14 -7.24 -11.88 3.50
C LYS A 14 -7.58 -13.15 4.27
N ASN A 15 -8.66 -13.84 3.89
CA ASN A 15 -9.08 -15.09 4.51
C ASN A 15 -7.98 -16.15 4.36
N LEU A 16 -7.40 -16.27 3.16
CA LEU A 16 -6.32 -17.20 2.87
C LEU A 16 -5.04 -16.87 3.68
N HIS A 17 -4.72 -15.58 3.82
CA HIS A 17 -3.59 -15.13 4.64
C HIS A 17 -3.78 -15.47 6.13
N GLU A 18 -4.98 -15.28 6.70
CA GLU A 18 -5.27 -15.63 8.09
C GLU A 18 -5.19 -17.15 8.32
N ASP A 19 -5.74 -17.94 7.38
CA ASP A 19 -5.67 -19.40 7.41
C ASP A 19 -4.23 -19.92 7.37
N ILE A 20 -3.40 -19.41 6.45
CA ILE A 20 -1.99 -19.78 6.36
C ILE A 20 -1.25 -19.37 7.63
N ARG A 21 -1.46 -18.15 8.14
CA ARG A 21 -0.84 -17.67 9.37
C ARG A 21 -1.20 -18.54 10.58
N SER A 22 -2.46 -18.93 10.70
CA SER A 22 -2.94 -19.83 11.77
C SER A 22 -2.33 -21.22 11.65
N LYS A 23 -2.25 -21.78 10.43
CA LYS A 23 -1.61 -23.08 10.18
C LYS A 23 -0.11 -23.04 10.52
N ILE A 24 0.61 -21.99 10.11
CA ILE A 24 2.04 -21.80 10.40
C ILE A 24 2.32 -21.60 11.89
N SER A 25 1.52 -20.77 12.58
CA SER A 25 1.76 -20.43 13.99
C SER A 25 1.29 -21.50 14.96
N ASN A 26 0.16 -22.17 14.70
CA ASN A 26 -0.51 -23.03 15.68
C ASN A 26 -0.42 -24.52 15.35
N LYS A 27 -0.51 -24.92 14.08
CA LYS A 27 -0.56 -26.34 13.68
C LYS A 27 0.82 -26.92 13.37
N ILE A 28 1.61 -26.27 12.52
CA ILE A 28 2.94 -26.77 12.10
C ILE A 28 3.91 -27.01 13.28
N PRO A 29 3.94 -26.19 14.36
CA PRO A 29 4.81 -26.44 15.51
C PRO A 29 4.35 -27.58 16.41
N ARG A 30 3.06 -27.94 16.38
CA ARG A 30 2.47 -29.00 17.21
C ARG A 30 2.49 -30.36 16.53
N LEU A 31 2.69 -30.40 15.21
CA LEU A 31 2.70 -31.61 14.41
C LEU A 31 4.16 -32.09 14.18
N THR A 32 4.40 -33.38 14.34
CA THR A 32 5.70 -34.03 14.09
C THR A 32 5.55 -35.10 12.99
N GLY A 33 6.65 -35.38 12.27
CA GLY A 33 6.70 -36.43 11.25
C GLY A 33 5.89 -36.13 9.97
N GLU A 34 5.12 -37.13 9.53
CA GLU A 34 4.41 -37.13 8.25
C GLU A 34 3.26 -36.11 8.19
N SER A 35 2.53 -35.94 9.30
CA SER A 35 1.46 -34.94 9.43
C SER A 35 1.99 -33.50 9.32
N ARG A 36 3.23 -33.25 9.77
CA ARG A 36 3.92 -31.96 9.59
C ARG A 36 4.23 -31.72 8.12
N LYS A 37 4.73 -32.74 7.42
CA LYS A 37 5.07 -32.66 5.99
C LYS A 37 3.83 -32.48 5.11
N SER A 38 2.72 -33.12 5.46
CA SER A 38 1.42 -32.91 4.80
C SER A 38 0.89 -31.50 5.02
N ALA A 39 0.94 -30.99 6.24
CA ALA A 39 0.50 -29.63 6.57
C ALA A 39 1.37 -28.55 5.88
N ILE A 40 2.68 -28.80 5.74
CA ILE A 40 3.58 -27.92 4.99
C ILE A 40 3.20 -27.90 3.51
N ARG A 41 2.95 -29.05 2.88
CA ARG A 41 2.52 -29.12 1.48
C ARG A 41 1.18 -28.43 1.25
N GLU A 42 0.24 -28.55 2.19
CA GLU A 42 -1.04 -27.86 2.13
C GLU A 42 -0.86 -26.34 2.23
N VAL A 43 0.05 -25.87 3.10
CA VAL A 43 0.39 -24.45 3.19
C VAL A 43 1.12 -23.97 1.93
N GLU A 44 2.03 -24.76 1.35
CA GLU A 44 2.70 -24.44 0.09
C GLU A 44 1.69 -24.30 -1.05
N LYS A 45 0.73 -25.22 -1.16
CA LYS A 45 -0.36 -25.14 -2.14
C LYS A 45 -1.23 -23.89 -1.91
N ASN A 46 -1.61 -23.59 -0.66
CA ASN A 46 -2.38 -22.38 -0.36
C ASN A 46 -1.60 -21.10 -0.69
N ILE A 47 -0.27 -21.10 -0.59
CA ILE A 47 0.57 -19.98 -1.03
C ILE A 47 0.59 -19.88 -2.56
N GLU A 48 0.59 -21.00 -3.29
CA GLU A 48 0.45 -20.99 -4.76
C GLU A 48 -0.92 -20.45 -5.18
N ASP A 49 -2.01 -20.89 -4.54
CA ASP A 49 -3.36 -20.39 -4.78
C ASP A 49 -3.45 -18.87 -4.50
N ALA A 50 -2.79 -18.38 -3.44
CA ALA A 50 -2.70 -16.94 -3.15
C ALA A 50 -1.96 -16.15 -4.25
N ASN A 51 -0.94 -16.74 -4.88
CA ASN A 51 -0.23 -16.09 -5.99
C ASN A 51 -1.11 -15.99 -7.25
N LEU A 52 -1.97 -16.97 -7.51
CA LEU A 52 -2.93 -16.91 -8.61
C LEU A 52 -3.96 -15.78 -8.40
N ILE A 53 -4.48 -15.64 -7.17
CA ILE A 53 -5.38 -14.54 -6.83
C ILE A 53 -4.68 -13.18 -6.99
N LEU A 54 -3.41 -13.07 -6.57
CA LEU A 54 -2.62 -11.85 -6.78
C LEU A 54 -2.45 -11.49 -8.25
N GLU A 55 -2.24 -12.49 -9.12
CA GLU A 55 -2.13 -12.29 -10.57
C GLU A 55 -3.47 -11.80 -11.17
N GLU A 56 -4.60 -12.37 -10.73
CA GLU A 56 -5.93 -11.91 -11.15
C GLU A 56 -6.24 -10.47 -10.64
N MET A 57 -5.79 -10.13 -9.43
CA MET A 57 -5.88 -8.76 -8.90
C MET A 57 -5.00 -7.77 -9.69
N GLU A 58 -3.84 -8.19 -10.20
CA GLU A 58 -2.98 -7.39 -11.07
C GLU A 58 -3.64 -7.12 -12.43
N GLU A 59 -4.29 -8.13 -13.01
CA GLU A 59 -5.04 -7.99 -14.27
C GLU A 59 -6.20 -7.00 -14.11
N GLU A 60 -7.00 -7.13 -13.04
CA GLU A 60 -8.12 -6.24 -12.74
C GLU A 60 -7.64 -4.80 -12.44
N ALA A 61 -6.53 -4.64 -11.70
CA ALA A 61 -5.91 -3.35 -11.47
C ALA A 61 -5.36 -2.71 -12.76
N GLY A 62 -4.93 -3.52 -13.74
CA GLY A 62 -4.52 -3.07 -15.07
C GLY A 62 -5.66 -2.42 -15.85
N VAL A 63 -6.86 -3.00 -15.77
CA VAL A 63 -8.08 -2.51 -16.45
C VAL A 63 -8.65 -1.25 -15.78
N ALA A 64 -8.38 -1.04 -14.49
CA ALA A 64 -8.88 0.09 -13.72
C ALA A 64 -8.27 1.47 -14.14
N PRO A 65 -8.97 2.61 -13.91
CA PRO A 65 -8.47 3.94 -14.20
C PRO A 65 -7.19 4.31 -13.43
N ALA A 66 -6.32 5.15 -14.02
CA ALA A 66 -5.01 5.52 -13.46
C ALA A 66 -5.05 6.12 -12.04
N SER A 67 -6.16 6.74 -11.64
CA SER A 67 -6.35 7.28 -10.29
C SER A 67 -6.44 6.21 -9.20
N TYR A 68 -6.98 5.03 -9.52
CA TYR A 68 -7.16 3.91 -8.58
C TYR A 68 -6.06 2.87 -8.73
N ARG A 69 -5.52 2.71 -9.95
CA ARG A 69 -4.45 1.76 -10.28
C ARG A 69 -3.23 1.89 -9.36
N ASN A 70 -2.77 3.10 -9.07
CA ASN A 70 -1.59 3.30 -8.20
C ASN A 70 -1.83 2.80 -6.77
N SER A 71 -3.03 3.02 -6.23
CA SER A 71 -3.44 2.53 -4.91
C SER A 71 -3.58 1.00 -4.90
N MET A 72 -4.23 0.43 -5.91
CA MET A 72 -4.43 -1.02 -6.06
C MET A 72 -3.09 -1.75 -6.23
N MET A 73 -2.21 -1.28 -7.11
CA MET A 73 -0.87 -1.84 -7.30
C MET A 73 0.01 -1.74 -6.05
N SER A 74 -0.13 -0.66 -5.27
CA SER A 74 0.57 -0.56 -3.98
C SER A 74 0.11 -1.62 -2.98
N ARG A 75 -1.20 -1.91 -2.92
CA ARG A 75 -1.77 -2.96 -2.06
C ARG A 75 -1.33 -4.36 -2.49
N ILE A 76 -1.36 -4.64 -3.79
CA ILE A 76 -0.88 -5.91 -4.37
C ILE A 76 0.60 -6.12 -3.99
N ARG A 77 1.45 -5.09 -4.12
CA ARG A 77 2.86 -5.17 -3.70
C ARG A 77 3.03 -5.44 -2.21
N SER A 78 2.18 -4.88 -1.33
CA SER A 78 2.23 -5.24 0.10
C SER A 78 1.85 -6.68 0.36
N TYR A 79 0.77 -7.17 -0.26
CA TYR A 79 0.34 -8.55 -0.09
C TYR A 79 1.38 -9.55 -0.58
N ARG A 80 1.99 -9.29 -1.75
CA ARG A 80 3.10 -10.12 -2.27
C ARG A 80 4.24 -10.26 -1.26
N ARG A 81 4.67 -9.15 -0.64
CA ARG A 81 5.71 -9.16 0.40
C ARG A 81 5.32 -9.97 1.63
N ASP A 82 4.05 -9.96 2.01
CA ASP A 82 3.58 -10.70 3.18
C ASP A 82 3.49 -12.21 2.90
N PHE A 83 3.02 -12.62 1.71
CA PHE A 83 3.09 -14.02 1.28
C PHE A 83 4.53 -14.53 1.12
N ASP A 84 5.46 -13.69 0.64
CA ASP A 84 6.88 -14.05 0.56
C ASP A 84 7.51 -14.26 1.94
N LYS A 85 7.12 -13.46 2.94
CA LYS A 85 7.54 -13.69 4.34
C LYS A 85 6.97 -15.00 4.88
N LEU A 86 5.68 -15.26 4.66
CA LEU A 86 5.01 -16.50 5.05
C LEU A 86 5.71 -17.72 4.41
N LYS A 87 6.06 -17.65 3.12
CA LYS A 87 6.80 -18.69 2.41
C LYS A 87 8.18 -18.95 3.03
N ARG A 88 8.91 -17.89 3.40
CA ARG A 88 10.21 -18.01 4.09
C ARG A 88 10.08 -18.62 5.48
N ASP A 89 9.00 -18.32 6.20
CA ASP A 89 8.75 -18.86 7.54
C ASP A 89 8.35 -20.34 7.52
N VAL A 90 7.69 -20.80 6.45
CA VAL A 90 7.43 -22.23 6.19
C VAL A 90 8.72 -22.98 5.82
N GLY A 91 9.55 -22.36 4.97
CA GLY A 91 10.80 -22.93 4.48
C GLY A 91 11.94 -22.99 5.50
N LYS A 92 11.83 -22.31 6.64
CA LYS A 92 12.79 -22.41 7.75
C LYS A 92 12.41 -23.58 8.67
N PRO A 93 13.09 -24.74 8.61
CA PRO A 93 12.98 -25.71 9.68
C PRO A 93 13.52 -25.09 10.98
N LYS A 94 12.63 -24.74 11.91
CA LYS A 94 12.98 -24.35 13.28
C LYS A 94 13.48 -25.57 14.08
N GLY A 95 14.56 -26.21 13.61
CA GLY A 95 14.98 -27.52 14.10
C GLY A 95 16.41 -27.93 13.77
N GLN A 96 17.34 -26.99 13.57
CA GLN A 96 18.77 -27.30 13.57
C GLN A 96 19.55 -26.26 14.37
N GLY A 97 19.21 -26.16 15.64
CA GLY A 97 20.16 -25.64 16.63
C GLY A 97 21.25 -26.69 16.82
N ASN A 98 22.46 -26.37 16.36
CA ASN A 98 23.69 -27.12 16.62
C ASN A 98 23.98 -27.19 18.12
N VAL A 99 23.36 -28.12 18.85
CA VAL A 99 23.65 -28.34 20.29
C VAL A 99 23.73 -29.84 20.58
N THR A 100 24.58 -30.59 19.88
CA THR A 100 24.91 -31.99 20.23
C THR A 100 26.26 -32.43 19.66
N PHE A 101 27.35 -31.67 19.88
CA PHE A 101 28.70 -32.11 19.46
C PHE A 101 29.81 -31.83 20.48
N ALA A 102 29.49 -31.79 21.78
CA ALA A 102 30.47 -31.42 22.80
C ALA A 102 30.59 -32.37 24.00
N ARG A 103 30.01 -33.59 23.99
CA ARG A 103 30.04 -34.44 25.20
C ARG A 103 30.34 -35.93 25.03
N GLU A 104 30.56 -36.42 23.82
CA GLU A 104 30.70 -37.87 23.56
C GLU A 104 32.00 -38.24 22.82
N GLU A 105 33.13 -37.58 23.13
CA GLU A 105 34.42 -37.92 22.50
C GLU A 105 35.60 -37.79 23.49
N LEU A 106 35.37 -38.21 24.74
CA LEU A 106 36.39 -38.24 25.81
C LEU A 106 36.89 -39.66 26.13
N LEU A 107 36.68 -40.63 25.24
CA LEU A 107 37.11 -42.02 25.45
C LEU A 107 37.59 -42.65 24.13
N ASP A 108 38.78 -42.27 23.65
CA ASP A 108 39.78 -43.25 23.19
C ASP A 108 41.13 -42.56 22.89
N GLU A 109 42.19 -43.09 23.49
CA GLU A 109 43.57 -42.65 23.34
C GLU A 109 44.23 -43.29 22.10
N ASP A 110 44.68 -42.46 21.15
CA ASP A 110 45.75 -42.81 20.20
C ASP A 110 46.61 -41.55 19.89
N PRO A 111 47.93 -41.51 20.15
CA PRO A 111 48.72 -40.27 20.13
C PRO A 111 49.03 -39.71 18.73
N MET A 112 48.81 -40.46 17.64
CA MET A 112 49.22 -40.03 16.28
C MET A 112 48.07 -39.76 15.29
N ALA A 113 46.84 -40.15 15.62
CA ALA A 113 45.61 -39.71 14.95
C ALA A 113 45.22 -38.22 15.12
N PRO A 114 45.49 -37.52 16.25
CA PRO A 114 44.93 -36.20 16.51
C PRO A 114 45.53 -35.09 15.65
N GLN A 115 46.72 -35.28 15.06
CA GLN A 115 47.34 -34.27 14.19
C GLN A 115 46.64 -34.19 12.83
N LYS A 116 46.32 -35.34 12.21
CA LYS A 116 45.62 -35.40 10.92
C LYS A 116 44.16 -35.00 11.03
N SER A 117 43.48 -35.35 12.14
CA SER A 117 42.11 -34.91 12.38
C SER A 117 42.02 -33.41 12.61
N LYS A 118 42.96 -32.80 13.37
CA LYS A 118 43.02 -31.34 13.55
C LYS A 118 43.27 -30.57 12.26
N VAL A 119 44.15 -31.07 11.38
CA VAL A 119 44.39 -30.42 10.07
C VAL A 119 43.16 -30.54 9.17
N ARG A 120 42.52 -31.71 9.07
CA ARG A 120 41.26 -31.87 8.32
C ARG A 120 40.15 -30.99 8.86
N GLN A 121 40.01 -30.91 10.18
CA GLN A 121 39.05 -30.05 10.85
C GLN A 121 39.33 -28.57 10.57
N GLY A 122 40.60 -28.15 10.54
CA GLY A 122 41.01 -26.81 10.11
C GLY A 122 40.63 -26.52 8.65
N THR A 123 40.85 -27.48 7.74
CA THR A 123 40.45 -27.36 6.33
C THR A 123 38.93 -27.28 6.16
N ASP A 124 38.17 -28.07 6.92
CA ASP A 124 36.71 -28.04 6.91
C ASP A 124 36.16 -26.72 7.47
N MET A 125 36.80 -26.17 8.51
CA MET A 125 36.46 -24.84 9.04
C MET A 125 36.75 -23.75 8.02
N LEU A 126 37.88 -23.81 7.31
CA LEU A 126 38.21 -22.86 6.24
C LEU A 126 37.22 -22.97 5.07
N ASN A 127 36.88 -24.18 4.62
CA ASN A 127 35.90 -24.37 3.56
C ASN A 127 34.53 -23.80 3.95
N ARG A 128 34.06 -24.01 5.18
CA ARG A 128 32.82 -23.42 5.69
C ARG A 128 32.90 -21.90 5.78
N ALA A 129 34.04 -21.35 6.20
CA ALA A 129 34.25 -19.91 6.25
C ALA A 129 34.24 -19.29 4.84
N SER A 130 34.92 -19.91 3.88
CA SER A 130 34.88 -19.52 2.46
C SER A 130 33.47 -19.57 1.88
N GLU A 131 32.73 -20.64 2.16
CA GLU A 131 31.34 -20.75 1.71
C GLU A 131 30.44 -19.69 2.37
N SER A 132 30.67 -19.38 3.66
CA SER A 132 29.96 -18.31 4.35
C SER A 132 30.26 -16.94 3.75
N ILE A 133 31.53 -16.65 3.43
CA ILE A 133 31.93 -15.40 2.77
C ILE A 133 31.29 -15.32 1.37
N ALA A 134 31.27 -16.41 0.61
CA ALA A 134 30.62 -16.46 -0.70
C ALA A 134 29.10 -16.19 -0.59
N ARG A 135 28.44 -16.69 0.44
CA ARG A 135 27.04 -16.36 0.71
C ARG A 135 26.86 -14.89 1.13
N SER A 136 27.70 -14.37 2.03
CA SER A 136 27.63 -12.97 2.47
C SER A 136 27.86 -11.98 1.34
N THR A 137 28.81 -12.26 0.44
CA THR A 137 29.07 -11.43 -0.75
C THR A 137 27.89 -11.44 -1.70
N ARG A 138 27.27 -12.61 -1.94
CA ARG A 138 26.04 -12.71 -2.74
C ARG A 138 24.90 -11.87 -2.14
N VAL A 139 24.68 -11.98 -0.83
CA VAL A 139 23.65 -11.20 -0.12
C VAL A 139 23.96 -9.71 -0.15
N ALA A 140 25.23 -9.31 -0.03
CA ALA A 140 25.64 -7.91 -0.11
C ALA A 140 25.35 -7.32 -1.50
N VAL A 141 25.63 -8.06 -2.58
CA VAL A 141 25.32 -7.63 -3.96
C VAL A 141 23.81 -7.53 -4.18
N GLU A 142 23.03 -8.50 -3.71
CA GLU A 142 21.55 -8.44 -3.76
C GLU A 142 21.02 -7.23 -2.98
N THR A 143 21.62 -6.92 -1.83
CA THR A 143 21.27 -5.75 -1.01
C THR A 143 21.65 -4.44 -1.71
N GLU A 144 22.78 -4.39 -2.40
CA GLU A 144 23.20 -3.23 -3.20
C GLU A 144 22.23 -2.99 -4.37
N GLN A 145 21.80 -4.06 -5.05
CA GLN A 145 20.81 -3.97 -6.13
C GLN A 145 19.47 -3.43 -5.61
N ILE A 146 18.95 -4.00 -4.51
CA ILE A 146 17.71 -3.53 -3.88
C ILE A 146 17.87 -2.06 -3.43
N GLY A 147 19.04 -1.70 -2.89
CA GLY A 147 19.37 -0.33 -2.51
C GLY A 147 19.30 0.64 -3.70
N GLY A 148 19.82 0.23 -4.86
CA GLY A 148 19.71 0.98 -6.12
C GLY A 148 18.27 1.19 -6.56
N GLU A 149 17.47 0.11 -6.59
CA GLU A 149 16.04 0.18 -6.94
C GLU A 149 15.26 1.11 -5.99
N ILE A 150 15.58 1.11 -4.70
CA ILE A 150 14.97 2.03 -3.72
C ILE A 150 15.34 3.49 -4.02
N ILE A 151 16.60 3.77 -4.40
CA ILE A 151 17.04 5.13 -4.75
C ILE A 151 16.29 5.63 -5.99
N ASP A 152 16.11 4.78 -7.00
CA ASP A 152 15.36 5.11 -8.21
C ASP A 152 13.89 5.41 -7.89
N GLU A 153 13.24 4.55 -7.09
CA GLU A 153 11.84 4.77 -6.67
C GLU A 153 11.67 6.03 -5.82
N LEU A 154 12.64 6.36 -4.94
CA LEU A 154 12.64 7.62 -4.19
C LEU A 154 12.79 8.83 -5.12
N GLY A 155 13.55 8.70 -6.21
CA GLY A 155 13.64 9.69 -7.27
C GLY A 155 12.29 9.97 -7.92
N ASP A 156 11.59 8.92 -8.34
CA ASP A 156 10.26 9.01 -8.95
C ASP A 156 9.22 9.60 -7.98
N GLN A 157 9.24 9.17 -6.71
CA GLN A 157 8.37 9.73 -5.67
C GLN A 157 8.64 11.21 -5.45
N ARG A 158 9.90 11.63 -5.44
CA ARG A 158 10.29 13.04 -5.32
C ARG A 158 9.73 13.85 -6.49
N GLU A 159 9.82 13.34 -7.72
CA GLU A 159 9.25 14.02 -8.89
C GLU A 159 7.72 14.15 -8.80
N SER A 160 7.03 13.08 -8.39
CA SER A 160 5.59 13.09 -8.16
C SER A 160 5.17 14.14 -7.11
N LEU A 161 5.93 14.25 -6.01
CA LEU A 161 5.72 15.28 -4.99
C LEU A 161 5.92 16.69 -5.56
N PHE A 162 6.95 16.90 -6.39
CA PHE A 162 7.16 18.19 -7.05
C PHE A 162 5.99 18.56 -7.97
N ARG A 163 5.55 17.63 -8.83
CA ARG A 163 4.38 17.84 -9.71
C ARG A 163 3.11 18.15 -8.91
N THR A 164 2.89 17.44 -7.81
CA THR A 164 1.74 17.66 -6.93
C THR A 164 1.80 19.03 -6.26
N ARG A 165 2.98 19.43 -5.77
CA ARG A 165 3.22 20.74 -5.17
C ARG A 165 2.98 21.88 -6.17
N ASP A 166 3.46 21.73 -7.41
CA ASP A 166 3.29 22.75 -8.43
C ASP A 166 1.82 22.87 -8.87
N ARG A 167 1.11 21.74 -9.04
CA ARG A 167 -0.36 21.75 -9.24
C ARG A 167 -1.11 22.43 -8.08
N LEU A 168 -0.69 22.20 -6.84
CA LEU A 168 -1.29 22.85 -5.67
C LEU A 168 -1.13 24.37 -5.70
N LYS A 169 0.04 24.87 -6.13
CA LYS A 169 0.26 26.31 -6.32
C LYS A 169 -0.62 26.88 -7.43
N ASP A 170 -0.76 26.18 -8.56
CA ASP A 170 -1.63 26.60 -9.65
C ASP A 170 -3.10 26.64 -9.22
N VAL A 171 -3.55 25.63 -8.47
CA VAL A 171 -4.91 25.58 -7.90
C VAL A 171 -5.15 26.74 -6.94
N ASP A 172 -4.20 27.09 -6.09
CA ASP A 172 -4.33 28.25 -5.18
C ASP A 172 -4.46 29.57 -5.95
N GLN A 173 -3.68 29.72 -7.03
CA GLN A 173 -3.77 30.87 -7.92
C GLN A 173 -5.13 30.95 -8.63
N ASP A 174 -5.65 29.81 -9.11
CA ASP A 174 -6.95 29.74 -9.79
C ASP A 174 -8.14 29.88 -8.83
N LEU A 175 -8.00 29.47 -7.56
CA LEU A 175 -8.94 29.77 -6.50
C LEU A 175 -9.04 31.28 -6.26
N GLY A 176 -7.91 31.98 -6.26
CA GLY A 176 -7.86 33.44 -6.18
C GLY A 176 -8.61 34.13 -7.32
N LYS A 177 -8.42 33.66 -8.57
CA LYS A 177 -9.16 34.16 -9.74
C LYS A 177 -10.66 33.86 -9.62
N SER A 178 -11.02 32.64 -9.24
CA SER A 178 -12.41 32.21 -9.09
C SER A 178 -13.15 33.03 -8.03
N ARG A 179 -12.52 33.31 -6.89
CA ARG A 179 -13.09 34.17 -5.85
C ARG A 179 -13.33 35.60 -6.34
N ARG A 180 -12.43 36.15 -7.17
CA ARG A 180 -12.62 37.47 -7.79
C ARG A 180 -13.80 37.47 -8.76
N ILE A 181 -13.95 36.43 -9.58
CA ILE A 181 -15.09 36.28 -10.50
C ILE A 181 -16.40 36.15 -9.72
N LEU A 182 -16.45 35.29 -8.70
CA LEU A 182 -17.63 35.10 -7.84
C LEU A 182 -18.04 36.41 -7.16
N ASN A 183 -17.10 37.17 -6.59
CA ASN A 183 -17.40 38.47 -6.01
C ASN A 183 -17.95 39.45 -7.05
N SER A 184 -17.41 39.46 -8.28
CA SER A 184 -17.95 40.30 -9.36
C SER A 184 -19.37 39.91 -9.78
N MET A 185 -19.71 38.62 -9.75
CA MET A 185 -21.06 38.13 -10.02
C MET A 185 -22.01 38.49 -8.86
N ALA A 186 -21.57 38.33 -7.61
CA ALA A 186 -22.36 38.66 -6.43
C ALA A 186 -22.74 40.15 -6.39
N ILE A 187 -21.78 41.05 -6.69
CA ILE A 187 -22.03 42.49 -6.76
C ILE A 187 -23.00 42.84 -7.90
N ARG A 188 -22.86 42.21 -9.07
CA ARG A 188 -23.80 42.39 -10.19
C ARG A 188 -25.22 41.93 -9.85
N ILE A 189 -25.36 40.82 -9.14
CA ILE A 189 -26.67 40.34 -8.68
C ILE A 189 -27.27 41.29 -7.64
N ALA A 190 -26.48 41.77 -6.69
CA ALA A 190 -26.93 42.70 -5.66
C ALA A 190 -27.40 44.04 -6.26
N THR A 191 -26.64 44.60 -7.19
CA THR A 191 -26.99 45.84 -7.91
C THR A 191 -28.27 45.66 -8.73
N ASN A 192 -28.41 44.56 -9.48
CA ASN A 192 -29.65 44.27 -10.21
C ASN A 192 -30.87 44.14 -9.27
N LYS A 193 -30.72 43.46 -8.12
CA LYS A 193 -31.79 43.36 -7.12
C LYS A 193 -32.16 44.71 -6.52
N LEU A 194 -31.19 45.58 -6.26
CA LEU A 194 -31.43 46.92 -5.73
C LEU A 194 -32.18 47.79 -6.75
N ILE A 195 -31.79 47.76 -8.02
CA ILE A 195 -32.47 48.47 -9.10
C ILE A 195 -33.93 48.00 -9.24
N LEU A 196 -34.16 46.68 -9.19
CA LEU A 196 -35.52 46.11 -9.23
C LEU A 196 -36.39 46.63 -8.08
N LEU A 197 -35.84 46.66 -6.85
CA LEU A 197 -36.56 47.15 -5.68
C LEU A 197 -36.89 48.65 -5.79
N CYS A 198 -35.97 49.46 -6.34
CA CYS A 198 -36.23 50.87 -6.62
C CYS A 198 -37.39 51.07 -7.60
N ILE A 199 -37.45 50.29 -8.69
CA ILE A 199 -38.53 50.36 -9.69
C ILE A 199 -39.89 50.07 -9.04
N ILE A 200 -39.98 48.99 -8.24
CA ILE A 200 -41.23 48.61 -7.55
C ILE A 200 -41.72 49.74 -6.62
N ILE A 201 -40.82 50.37 -5.85
CA ILE A 201 -41.18 51.50 -4.97
C ILE A 201 -41.73 52.68 -5.76
N VAL A 202 -41.10 53.00 -6.91
CA VAL A 202 -41.55 54.10 -7.77
C VAL A 202 -42.94 53.81 -8.35
N GLU A 203 -43.20 52.59 -8.82
CA GLU A 203 -44.52 52.18 -9.33
C GLU A 203 -45.61 52.30 -8.26
N LEU A 204 -45.33 51.85 -7.03
CA LEU A 204 -46.26 51.96 -5.91
C LEU A 204 -46.55 53.42 -5.53
N ALA A 205 -45.54 54.29 -5.58
CA ALA A 205 -45.71 55.71 -5.32
C ALA A 205 -46.63 56.38 -6.36
N ILE A 206 -46.45 56.05 -7.65
CA ILE A 206 -47.30 56.56 -8.73
C ILE A 206 -48.75 56.06 -8.58
N LEU A 207 -48.95 54.77 -8.33
CA LEU A 207 -50.28 54.20 -8.08
C LEU A 207 -50.96 54.86 -6.88
N GLY A 208 -50.23 55.02 -5.77
CA GLY A 208 -50.71 55.70 -4.57
C GLY A 208 -51.12 57.15 -4.85
N ALA A 209 -50.31 57.90 -5.60
CA ALA A 209 -50.62 59.28 -5.99
C ALA A 209 -51.87 59.37 -6.86
N VAL A 210 -52.04 58.47 -7.84
CA VAL A 210 -53.23 58.43 -8.70
C VAL A 210 -54.49 58.11 -7.90
N VAL A 211 -54.43 57.13 -6.99
CA VAL A 211 -55.56 56.78 -6.11
C VAL A 211 -55.91 57.93 -5.18
N TYR A 212 -54.91 58.58 -4.59
CA TYR A 212 -55.11 59.74 -3.72
C TYR A 212 -55.81 60.88 -4.47
N ILE A 213 -55.31 61.25 -5.65
CA ILE A 213 -55.94 62.29 -6.48
C ILE A 213 -57.37 61.88 -6.85
N ARG A 214 -57.60 60.64 -7.30
CA ARG A 214 -58.95 60.20 -7.70
C ARG A 214 -59.93 60.22 -6.53
N PHE A 215 -59.53 59.74 -5.35
CA PHE A 215 -60.43 59.61 -4.21
C PHE A 215 -60.69 60.96 -3.52
N PHE A 216 -59.64 61.75 -3.27
CA PHE A 216 -59.80 63.05 -2.60
C PHE A 216 -60.39 64.12 -3.51
N LYS A 217 -60.03 64.14 -4.80
CA LYS A 217 -60.54 65.15 -5.75
C LYS A 217 -61.98 64.86 -6.19
N LYS A 218 -62.41 63.59 -6.21
CA LYS A 218 -63.81 63.21 -6.45
C LYS A 218 -64.72 63.43 -5.24
N LYS A 219 -64.19 63.48 -4.01
CA LYS A 219 -64.98 63.79 -2.81
C LYS A 219 -65.23 65.30 -2.62
N LYS A 220 -64.49 66.16 -3.34
CA LYS A 220 -64.56 67.63 -3.21
C LYS A 220 -65.37 68.32 -4.33
N ASN A 221 -65.82 67.57 -5.33
CA ASN A 221 -66.83 67.99 -6.32
C ASN A 221 -68.14 67.28 -6.03
#